data_AF-A0A3P6QL31-F1
#
_entry.id   AF-A0A3P6QL31-F1
#
_cell.length_a   1.000
_cell.length_b   1.000
_cell.length_c   1.000
_cell.angle_alpha   90.00
_cell.angle_beta   90.00
_cell.angle_gamma   90.00
#
_symmetry.space_group_name_H-M   'P 1'
#
loop_
_entity.id
_entity.type
_entity.pdbx_description
1 polymer ?
#
loop_
_entity_poly.entity_id
_entity_poly.type
_entity_poly.pdbx_seq_one_letter_code
_entity_poly.pdbx_strand_id
1 'polypeptide(L)'
;MDMVELSRDLEVKNKYPELYQMIIAQRRIGSTENRDSAAAVHSRDGSKDDDSKQLLYAEARQLREMQKNYDNLLSVNKQIKETYVKIYAKAEQEEEYISNILLKRIQKLKNDKETLAQKYEQEEEFLTNDLMRKIKQVNPFSLFVICCGFPLIEHNYLIEMVTLQSERDILEGNVKSEQASVIDSLLTTIRRMESEMAAGRKNMDRMRKEKIDQENALEHEQELLFNTLGKQMDQLNQEKRKMQASLQKAYLNGFIEPDDEVVGALINQR
;
A
#
# COMPACT_ATOMS: atom_id res chain seq x y z
N MET A 1 13.11 29.57 -33.36
CA MET A 1 12.99 28.32 -32.59
C MET A 1 13.90 28.49 -31.41
N ASP A 2 13.34 28.49 -30.20
CA ASP A 2 14.03 28.94 -29.00
C ASP A 2 15.14 27.95 -28.59
N MET A 3 16.27 28.43 -28.09
CA MET A 3 17.41 27.58 -27.69
C MET A 3 17.03 26.61 -26.56
N VAL A 4 16.05 27.01 -25.73
CA VAL A 4 15.48 26.20 -24.64
C VAL A 4 14.60 25.08 -25.19
N GLU A 5 13.88 25.34 -26.29
CA GLU A 5 13.09 24.31 -26.98
C GLU A 5 14.02 23.27 -27.62
N LEU A 6 15.13 23.69 -28.25
CA LEU A 6 16.11 22.77 -28.83
C LEU A 6 16.75 21.86 -27.77
N SER A 7 17.07 22.38 -26.59
CA SER A 7 17.64 21.58 -25.50
C SER A 7 16.67 20.54 -24.96
N ARG A 8 15.38 20.88 -24.79
CA ARG A 8 14.34 19.90 -24.40
C ARG A 8 14.10 18.84 -25.47
N ASP A 9 14.09 19.24 -26.74
CA ASP A 9 13.86 18.30 -27.85
C ASP A 9 15.03 17.30 -27.96
N LEU A 10 16.26 17.73 -27.69
CA LEU A 10 17.43 16.87 -27.63
C LEU A 10 17.39 15.90 -26.43
N GLU A 11 16.91 16.37 -25.28
CA GLU A 11 16.81 15.58 -24.06
C GLU A 11 15.73 14.49 -24.16
N VAL A 12 14.58 14.82 -24.75
CA VAL A 12 13.51 13.85 -25.05
C VAL A 12 13.98 12.82 -26.08
N LYS A 13 14.70 13.25 -27.12
CA LYS A 13 15.26 12.37 -28.13
C LYS A 13 16.27 11.36 -27.56
N ASN A 14 17.11 11.79 -26.62
CA ASN A 14 18.12 10.93 -26.00
C ASN A 14 17.51 9.95 -24.99
N LYS A 15 16.46 10.37 -24.26
CA LYS A 15 15.86 9.58 -23.19
C LYS A 15 14.80 8.60 -23.71
N TYR A 16 14.14 8.90 -24.83
CA TYR A 16 13.08 8.09 -25.42
C TYR A 16 13.17 8.05 -26.97
N PRO A 17 14.15 7.31 -27.51
CA PRO A 17 14.44 7.30 -28.94
C PRO A 17 13.31 6.72 -29.80
N GLU A 18 12.58 5.69 -29.34
CA GLU A 18 11.46 5.11 -30.09
C GLU A 18 10.26 6.07 -30.15
N LEU A 19 9.97 6.75 -29.03
CA LEU A 19 8.88 7.74 -28.93
C LEU A 19 9.14 8.93 -29.86
N TYR A 20 10.38 9.41 -29.89
CA TYR A 20 10.78 10.51 -30.77
C TYR A 20 10.64 10.16 -32.26
N GLN A 21 11.00 8.93 -32.65
CA GLN A 21 10.83 8.47 -34.04
C GLN A 21 9.36 8.35 -34.44
N MET A 22 8.49 7.91 -33.54
CA MET A 22 7.05 7.85 -33.78
C MET A 22 6.43 9.24 -34.00
N ILE A 23 6.83 10.23 -33.20
CA ILE A 23 6.36 11.62 -33.32
C ILE A 23 6.78 12.24 -34.66
N ILE A 24 8.02 12.01 -35.11
CA ILE A 24 8.49 12.49 -36.41
C ILE A 24 7.76 11.80 -37.56
N ALA A 25 7.50 10.49 -37.46
CA ALA A 25 6.77 9.74 -38.48
C ALA A 25 5.34 10.28 -38.65
N GLN A 26 4.66 10.63 -37.56
CA GLN A 26 3.31 11.20 -37.59
C GLN A 26 3.25 12.61 -38.23
N ARG A 27 4.30 13.44 -38.06
CA ARG A 27 4.37 14.75 -38.75
C ARG A 27 4.53 14.65 -40.26
N ARG A 28 5.12 13.56 -40.79
CA ARG A 28 5.23 13.36 -42.25
C ARG A 28 3.90 12.98 -42.89
N ILE A 29 3.02 12.28 -42.15
CA ILE A 29 1.74 11.79 -42.69
C ILE A 29 0.74 12.96 -42.89
N GLY A 30 0.81 14.01 -42.07
CA GLY A 30 -0.10 15.16 -42.18
C GLY A 30 0.17 16.13 -43.35
N SER A 31 1.24 15.94 -44.14
CA SER A 31 1.61 16.87 -45.22
C SER A 31 1.27 16.39 -46.63
N THR A 32 0.75 15.17 -46.81
CA THR A 32 0.50 14.59 -48.15
C THR A 32 -0.95 14.63 -48.62
N GLU A 33 -1.92 14.97 -47.77
CA GLU A 33 -3.35 14.91 -48.14
C GLU A 33 -3.90 16.18 -48.80
N ASN A 34 -3.09 17.23 -48.99
CA ASN A 34 -3.56 18.55 -49.43
C ASN A 34 -3.05 18.99 -50.83
N ARG A 35 -2.84 18.05 -51.77
CA ARG A 35 -2.40 18.40 -53.13
C ARG A 35 -3.35 18.10 -54.29
N ASP A 36 -4.40 17.31 -54.09
CA ASP A 36 -5.27 16.91 -55.20
C ASP A 36 -6.70 17.43 -55.02
N SER A 37 -6.91 18.73 -55.25
CA SER A 37 -8.24 19.30 -55.53
C SER A 37 -8.11 20.67 -56.17
N ALA A 38 -7.52 20.71 -57.37
CA ALA A 38 -7.65 21.84 -58.28
C ALA A 38 -8.36 21.37 -59.54
N ALA A 39 -9.69 21.50 -59.58
CA ALA A 39 -10.44 21.51 -60.83
C ALA A 39 -11.85 22.11 -60.68
N ALA A 40 -12.11 23.04 -61.60
CA ALA A 40 -13.38 23.35 -62.24
C ALA A 40 -14.46 24.16 -61.49
N VAL A 41 -14.55 25.42 -61.92
CA VAL A 41 -15.71 26.31 -61.86
C VAL A 41 -16.86 25.74 -62.71
N HIS A 42 -18.07 25.61 -62.15
CA HIS A 42 -19.33 25.79 -62.90
C HIS A 42 -20.52 26.14 -62.00
N SER A 43 -21.32 27.09 -62.47
CA SER A 43 -22.50 27.67 -61.82
C SER A 43 -23.73 26.75 -61.89
N ARG A 44 -24.46 26.61 -60.77
CA ARG A 44 -25.90 26.26 -60.73
C ARG A 44 -26.48 26.72 -59.39
N ASP A 45 -27.51 27.54 -59.47
CA ASP A 45 -28.19 28.21 -58.37
C ASP A 45 -29.65 27.74 -58.37
N GLY A 46 -30.15 27.24 -57.22
CA GLY A 46 -31.52 26.72 -57.08
C GLY A 46 -31.71 25.41 -56.27
N SER A 47 -30.66 24.66 -55.95
CA SER A 47 -30.75 23.43 -55.11
C SER A 47 -30.13 23.59 -53.71
N LYS A 48 -29.38 24.67 -53.50
CA LYS A 48 -28.53 24.86 -52.32
C LYS A 48 -29.31 25.17 -51.05
N ASP A 49 -30.52 25.73 -51.17
CA ASP A 49 -31.30 26.14 -50.00
C ASP A 49 -31.95 24.95 -49.27
N ASP A 50 -32.37 23.91 -49.99
CA ASP A 50 -32.91 22.68 -49.39
C ASP A 50 -31.80 21.82 -48.76
N ASP A 51 -30.63 21.75 -49.42
CA ASP A 51 -29.44 21.08 -48.88
C ASP A 51 -28.92 21.80 -47.62
N SER A 52 -28.95 23.15 -47.62
CA SER A 52 -28.54 23.97 -46.46
C SER A 52 -29.49 23.80 -45.29
N LYS A 53 -30.81 23.70 -45.54
CA LYS A 53 -31.80 23.38 -44.50
C LYS A 53 -31.60 21.98 -43.94
N GLN A 54 -31.35 20.97 -44.78
CA GLN A 54 -31.07 19.61 -44.32
C GLN A 54 -29.79 19.53 -43.47
N LEU A 55 -28.73 20.26 -43.83
CA LEU A 55 -27.51 20.35 -43.06
C LEU A 55 -27.74 20.99 -41.68
N LEU A 56 -28.49 22.08 -41.60
CA LEU A 56 -28.87 22.72 -40.34
C LEU A 56 -29.66 21.79 -39.41
N TYR A 57 -30.61 21.01 -39.96
CA TYR A 57 -31.35 20.02 -39.17
C TYR A 57 -30.47 18.87 -38.67
N ALA A 58 -29.49 18.43 -39.48
CA ALA A 58 -28.52 17.41 -39.08
C ALA A 58 -27.57 17.92 -37.98
N GLU A 59 -27.11 19.16 -38.10
CA GLU A 59 -26.25 19.82 -37.11
C GLU A 59 -27.00 20.06 -35.79
N ALA A 60 -28.25 20.52 -35.84
CA ALA A 60 -29.10 20.65 -34.65
C ALA A 60 -29.34 19.30 -33.95
N ARG A 61 -29.43 18.20 -34.71
CA ARG A 61 -29.54 16.84 -34.16
C ARG A 61 -28.23 16.42 -33.46
N GLN A 62 -27.08 16.67 -34.09
CA GLN A 62 -25.78 16.38 -33.49
C GLN A 62 -25.53 17.19 -32.21
N LEU A 63 -25.93 18.46 -32.19
CA LEU A 63 -25.83 19.30 -30.99
C LEU A 63 -26.67 18.75 -29.83
N ARG A 64 -27.90 18.29 -30.09
CA ARG A 64 -28.73 17.64 -29.06
C ARG A 64 -28.08 16.35 -28.53
N GLU A 65 -27.48 15.56 -29.41
CA GLU A 65 -26.77 14.34 -29.04
C GLU A 65 -25.55 14.64 -28.16
N MET A 66 -24.76 15.64 -28.54
CA MET A 66 -23.61 16.11 -27.76
C MET A 66 -24.03 16.68 -26.40
N GLN A 67 -25.12 17.43 -26.34
CA GLN A 67 -25.64 17.99 -25.10
C GLN A 67 -26.08 16.88 -24.13
N LYS A 68 -26.78 15.86 -24.64
CA LYS A 68 -27.12 14.66 -23.87
C LYS A 68 -25.88 13.92 -23.36
N ASN A 69 -24.84 13.81 -24.18
CA ASN A 69 -23.58 13.19 -23.77
C ASN A 69 -22.84 14.00 -22.71
N TYR A 70 -22.86 15.33 -22.80
CA TYR A 70 -22.30 16.22 -21.78
C TYR A 70 -23.04 16.05 -20.45
N ASP A 71 -24.37 16.04 -20.44
CA ASP A 71 -25.18 15.85 -19.24
C ASP A 71 -24.91 14.48 -18.60
N ASN A 72 -24.79 13.43 -19.42
CA ASN A 72 -24.41 12.10 -18.96
C ASN A 72 -23.01 12.08 -18.33
N LEU A 73 -22.02 12.71 -18.98
CA LEU A 73 -20.65 12.77 -18.49
C LEU A 73 -20.56 13.58 -17.19
N LEU A 74 -21.32 14.66 -17.07
CA LEU A 74 -21.43 15.46 -15.85
C LEU A 74 -22.02 14.65 -14.70
N SER A 75 -23.09 13.87 -14.98
CA SER A 75 -23.70 12.96 -14.01
C SER A 75 -22.72 11.88 -13.55
N VAL A 76 -22.01 11.24 -14.47
CA VAL A 76 -21.00 10.22 -14.14
C VAL A 76 -19.85 10.83 -13.34
N ASN A 77 -19.38 12.04 -13.68
CA ASN A 77 -18.32 12.72 -12.94
C ASN A 77 -18.75 13.00 -11.48
N LYS A 78 -20.01 13.40 -11.28
CA LYS A 78 -20.59 13.57 -9.95
C LYS A 78 -20.63 12.25 -9.18
N GLN A 79 -21.10 11.16 -9.80
CA GLN A 79 -21.13 9.82 -9.19
C GLN A 79 -19.72 9.32 -8.81
N ILE A 80 -18.71 9.57 -9.64
CA ILE A 80 -17.32 9.20 -9.35
C ILE A 80 -16.84 9.94 -8.11
N LYS A 81 -17.09 11.25 -8.00
CA LYS A 81 -16.71 12.03 -6.81
C LYS A 81 -17.39 11.54 -5.54
N GLU A 82 -18.70 11.26 -5.61
CA GLU A 82 -19.44 10.70 -4.48
C GLU A 82 -18.90 9.33 -4.07
N THR A 83 -18.55 8.48 -5.04
CA THR A 83 -17.99 7.15 -4.80
C THR A 83 -16.58 7.23 -4.21
N TYR A 84 -15.75 8.16 -4.70
CA TYR A 84 -14.40 8.41 -4.16
C TYR A 84 -14.46 8.77 -2.67
N VAL A 85 -15.34 9.71 -2.29
CA VAL A 85 -15.50 10.11 -0.88
C VAL A 85 -15.97 8.92 -0.03
N LYS A 86 -16.90 8.10 -0.52
CA LYS A 86 -17.36 6.90 0.19
C LYS A 86 -16.26 5.86 0.39
N ILE A 87 -15.45 5.62 -0.64
CA ILE A 87 -14.32 4.68 -0.55
C ILE A 87 -13.30 5.19 0.45
N TYR A 88 -12.97 6.48 0.40
CA TYR A 88 -12.02 7.10 1.33
C TYR A 88 -12.50 7.00 2.79
N ALA A 89 -13.75 7.35 3.07
CA ALA A 89 -14.33 7.24 4.41
C ALA A 89 -14.33 5.80 4.93
N LYS A 90 -14.58 4.82 4.04
CA LYS A 90 -14.53 3.40 4.41
C LYS A 90 -13.10 2.94 4.70
N ALA A 91 -12.12 3.37 3.91
CA ALA A 91 -10.71 3.07 4.15
C ALA A 91 -10.24 3.61 5.50
N GLU A 92 -10.59 4.86 5.82
CA GLU A 92 -10.27 5.48 7.12
C GLU A 92 -10.88 4.70 8.31
N GLN A 93 -12.13 4.24 8.17
CA GLN A 93 -12.77 3.38 9.17
C GLN A 93 -12.07 2.02 9.34
N GLU A 94 -11.65 1.39 8.23
CA GLU A 94 -10.92 0.12 8.26
C GLU A 94 -9.54 0.28 8.92
N GLU A 95 -8.83 1.38 8.64
CA GLU A 95 -7.56 1.72 9.28
C GLU A 95 -7.71 1.93 10.80
N GLU A 96 -8.75 2.65 11.23
CA GLU A 96 -9.04 2.84 12.65
C GLU A 96 -9.37 1.52 13.34
N TYR A 97 -10.16 0.66 12.70
CA TYR A 97 -10.51 -0.66 13.22
C TYR A 97 -9.29 -1.56 13.39
N ILE A 98 -8.42 -1.63 12.38
CA ILE A 98 -7.17 -2.40 12.45
C ILE A 98 -6.27 -1.85 13.57
N SER A 99 -6.13 -0.53 13.65
CA SER A 99 -5.34 0.15 14.68
C SER A 99 -5.83 -0.20 16.09
N ASN A 100 -7.16 -0.19 16.30
CA ASN A 100 -7.78 -0.56 17.57
C ASN A 100 -7.55 -2.03 17.95
N ILE A 101 -7.61 -2.96 17.00
CA ILE A 101 -7.31 -4.38 17.25
C ILE A 101 -5.84 -4.56 17.66
N LEU A 102 -4.93 -3.94 16.90
CA LEU A 102 -3.50 -4.04 17.16
C LEU A 102 -3.15 -3.46 18.53
N LEU A 103 -3.71 -2.30 18.88
CA LEU A 103 -3.50 -1.68 20.18
C LEU A 103 -3.95 -2.60 21.33
N LYS A 104 -5.15 -3.19 21.23
CA LYS A 104 -5.64 -4.16 22.23
C LYS A 104 -4.73 -5.37 22.35
N ARG A 105 -4.19 -5.87 21.23
CA ARG A 105 -3.30 -7.03 21.23
C ARG A 105 -1.93 -6.70 21.83
N ILE A 106 -1.39 -5.51 21.55
CA ILE A 106 -0.16 -5.01 22.19
C ILE A 106 -0.35 -4.87 23.69
N GLN A 107 -1.47 -4.29 24.14
CA GLN A 107 -1.79 -4.16 25.57
C GLN A 107 -1.88 -5.53 26.25
N LYS A 108 -2.56 -6.50 25.62
CA LYS A 108 -2.63 -7.86 26.14
C LYS A 108 -1.24 -8.49 26.28
N LEU A 109 -0.42 -8.41 25.23
CA LEU A 109 0.94 -8.94 25.26
C LEU A 109 1.82 -8.25 26.32
N LYS A 110 1.64 -6.94 26.54
CA LYS A 110 2.32 -6.20 27.59
C LYS A 110 1.94 -6.74 28.97
N ASN A 111 0.66 -6.95 29.23
CA ASN A 111 0.17 -7.48 30.50
C ASN A 111 0.61 -8.94 30.72
N ASP A 112 0.56 -9.77 29.68
CA ASP A 112 1.01 -11.16 29.73
C ASP A 112 2.52 -11.22 30.03
N LYS A 113 3.32 -10.33 29.43
CA LYS A 113 4.76 -10.20 29.70
C LYS A 113 5.02 -9.78 31.16
N GLU A 114 4.28 -8.81 31.68
CA GLU A 114 4.42 -8.34 33.06
C GLU A 114 4.06 -9.45 34.06
N THR A 115 2.96 -10.16 33.80
CA THR A 115 2.54 -11.31 34.62
C THR A 115 3.59 -12.42 34.61
N LEU A 116 4.17 -12.72 33.45
CA LEU A 116 5.21 -13.73 33.34
C LEU A 116 6.49 -13.33 34.09
N ALA A 117 6.89 -12.06 34.00
CA ALA A 117 8.04 -11.53 34.74
C ALA A 117 7.84 -11.67 36.26
N GLN A 118 6.65 -11.34 36.78
CA GLN A 118 6.33 -11.50 38.21
C GLN A 118 6.39 -12.96 38.66
N LYS A 119 5.86 -13.89 37.86
CA LYS A 119 5.93 -15.32 38.17
C LYS A 119 7.37 -15.82 38.22
N TYR A 120 8.20 -15.37 37.29
CA TYR A 120 9.62 -15.71 37.24
C TYR A 120 10.36 -15.22 38.49
N GLU A 121 10.14 -13.97 38.89
CA GLU A 121 10.74 -13.39 40.11
C GLU A 121 10.32 -14.16 41.37
N GLN A 122 9.04 -14.52 41.50
CA GLN A 122 8.54 -15.33 42.61
C GLN A 122 9.18 -16.73 42.67
N GLU A 123 9.38 -17.35 41.50
CA GLU A 123 10.03 -18.67 41.42
C GLU A 123 11.52 -18.60 41.78
N GLU A 124 12.23 -17.56 41.33
CA GLU A 124 13.63 -17.30 41.73
C GLU A 124 13.76 -17.07 43.25
N GLU A 125 12.87 -16.30 43.85
CA GLU A 125 12.85 -16.09 45.30
C GLU A 125 12.56 -17.39 46.05
N PHE A 126 11.61 -18.19 45.57
CA PHE A 126 11.30 -19.48 46.17
C PHE A 126 12.50 -20.43 46.13
N LEU A 127 13.16 -20.55 44.97
CA LEU A 127 14.34 -21.41 44.80
C LEU A 127 15.49 -20.94 45.69
N THR A 128 15.75 -19.64 45.72
CA THR A 128 16.82 -19.04 46.54
C THR A 128 16.58 -19.30 48.02
N ASN A 129 15.34 -19.11 48.49
CA ASN A 129 14.97 -19.39 49.88
C ASN A 129 15.06 -20.88 50.22
N ASP A 130 14.67 -21.76 49.30
CA ASP A 130 14.76 -23.20 49.51
C ASP A 130 16.21 -23.68 49.60
N LEU A 131 17.07 -23.22 48.69
CA LEU A 131 18.51 -23.49 48.71
C LEU A 131 19.15 -22.97 50.00
N MET A 132 18.80 -21.75 50.43
CA MET A 132 19.31 -21.16 51.67
C MET A 132 18.92 -21.99 52.90
N ARG A 133 17.70 -22.54 52.96
CA ARG A 133 17.27 -23.45 54.03
C ARG A 133 18.07 -24.75 54.03
N LYS A 134 18.24 -25.37 52.86
CA LYS A 134 19.02 -26.61 52.72
C LYS A 134 20.47 -26.40 53.17
N ILE A 135 21.10 -25.29 52.79
CA ILE A 135 22.47 -24.94 53.24
C ILE A 135 22.54 -24.81 54.77
N LYS A 136 21.57 -24.12 55.38
CA LYS A 136 21.52 -23.97 56.85
C LYS A 136 21.37 -25.30 57.59
N GLN A 137 20.69 -26.29 57.02
CA GLN A 137 20.51 -27.60 57.64
C GLN A 137 21.77 -28.47 57.58
N VAL A 138 22.62 -28.32 56.57
CA VAL A 138 23.85 -29.14 56.43
C VAL A 138 24.99 -28.65 57.35
N ASN A 139 25.03 -27.36 57.66
CA ASN A 139 26.08 -26.76 58.49
C ASN A 139 26.15 -27.24 59.97
N PRO A 140 25.05 -27.46 60.72
CA PRO A 140 25.13 -27.92 62.12
C PRO A 140 25.47 -29.41 62.26
N PHE A 141 25.09 -30.27 61.30
CA PHE A 141 25.36 -31.71 61.36
C PHE A 141 26.84 -32.05 61.14
N SER A 142 27.56 -31.26 60.33
CA SER A 142 29.00 -31.42 60.14
C SER A 142 29.82 -31.17 61.41
N LEU A 143 29.33 -30.34 62.35
CA LEU A 143 30.10 -29.97 63.54
C LEU A 143 29.90 -30.96 64.70
N PHE A 144 28.79 -31.68 64.73
CA PHE A 144 28.44 -32.60 65.83
C PHE A 144 29.08 -34.00 65.68
N VAL A 145 29.25 -34.48 64.44
CA VAL A 145 29.78 -35.83 64.15
C VAL A 145 31.26 -35.98 64.51
N ILE A 146 32.01 -34.87 64.63
CA ILE A 146 33.44 -34.91 64.97
C ILE A 146 33.69 -35.16 66.47
N CYS A 147 32.69 -35.00 67.35
CA CYS A 147 32.93 -34.90 68.80
C CYS A 147 32.67 -36.16 69.66
N CYS A 148 32.00 -37.23 69.19
CA CYS A 148 31.60 -38.32 70.10
C CYS A 148 31.82 -39.72 69.50
N GLY A 149 32.82 -40.48 69.98
CA GLY A 149 33.07 -41.88 69.63
C GLY A 149 32.69 -42.87 70.74
N PHE A 150 31.97 -43.96 70.41
CA PHE A 150 31.75 -45.13 71.27
C PHE A 150 31.36 -46.40 70.45
N PRO A 151 31.82 -47.63 70.79
CA PRO A 151 32.00 -48.72 69.80
C PRO A 151 30.81 -49.69 69.56
N LEU A 152 29.65 -49.50 70.18
CA LEU A 152 28.47 -50.40 70.00
C LEU A 152 27.31 -49.74 69.24
N ILE A 153 27.42 -48.46 68.92
CA ILE A 153 26.47 -47.69 68.12
C ILE A 153 26.84 -47.75 66.62
N GLU A 154 28.09 -48.08 66.30
CA GLU A 154 28.64 -47.99 64.94
C GLU A 154 27.98 -48.91 63.92
N HIS A 155 27.56 -50.13 64.28
CA HIS A 155 27.02 -51.06 63.29
C HIS A 155 25.62 -50.67 62.77
N ASN A 156 24.75 -50.13 63.63
CA ASN A 156 23.44 -49.61 63.21
C ASN A 156 23.56 -48.29 62.46
N TYR A 157 24.45 -47.39 62.91
CA TYR A 157 24.70 -46.13 62.21
C TYR A 157 25.39 -46.33 60.85
N LEU A 158 26.25 -47.34 60.70
CA LEU A 158 26.88 -47.67 59.43
C LEU A 158 25.86 -48.21 58.42
N ILE A 159 24.93 -49.08 58.85
CA ILE A 159 23.84 -49.58 58.01
C ILE A 159 22.92 -48.43 57.59
N GLU A 160 22.49 -47.59 58.55
CA GLU A 160 21.63 -46.45 58.29
C GLU A 160 22.30 -45.42 57.38
N MET A 161 23.60 -45.15 57.59
CA MET A 161 24.40 -44.34 56.66
C MET A 161 24.37 -44.91 55.25
N VAL A 162 24.68 -46.19 55.07
CA VAL A 162 24.74 -46.82 53.74
C VAL A 162 23.38 -46.75 53.04
N THR A 163 22.28 -46.96 53.77
CA THR A 163 20.92 -46.83 53.22
C THR A 163 20.61 -45.39 52.83
N LEU A 164 20.92 -44.41 53.67
CA LEU A 164 20.73 -42.99 53.37
C LEU A 164 21.62 -42.54 52.21
N GLN A 165 22.81 -43.13 52.08
CA GLN A 165 23.75 -42.87 50.99
C GLN A 165 23.19 -43.37 49.66
N SER A 166 22.62 -44.59 49.65
CA SER A 166 21.91 -45.13 48.48
C SER A 166 20.67 -44.32 48.11
N GLU A 167 19.90 -43.86 49.11
CA GLU A 167 18.70 -43.06 48.88
C GLU A 167 19.06 -41.68 48.33
N ARG A 168 20.12 -41.07 48.86
CA ARG A 168 20.71 -39.83 48.38
C ARG A 168 21.20 -39.96 46.93
N ASP A 169 21.87 -41.06 46.58
CA ASP A 169 22.33 -41.31 45.22
C ASP A 169 21.15 -41.51 44.23
N ILE A 170 20.09 -42.20 44.67
CA ILE A 170 18.85 -42.37 43.88
C ILE A 170 18.15 -41.03 43.66
N LEU A 171 17.98 -40.24 44.72
CA LEU A 171 17.36 -38.92 44.63
C LEU A 171 18.17 -37.98 43.74
N GLU A 172 19.50 -38.00 43.84
CA GLU A 172 20.38 -37.22 42.97
C GLU A 172 20.26 -37.66 41.50
N GLY A 173 20.16 -38.97 41.23
CA GLY A 173 19.89 -39.50 39.90
C GLY A 173 18.53 -39.09 39.32
N ASN A 174 17.49 -39.12 40.15
CA ASN A 174 16.13 -38.72 39.76
C ASN A 174 16.06 -37.21 39.44
N VAL A 175 16.65 -36.36 40.27
CA VAL A 175 16.68 -34.92 40.02
C VAL A 175 17.43 -34.61 38.72
N LYS A 176 18.58 -35.26 38.48
CA LYS A 176 19.34 -35.08 37.23
C LYS A 176 18.55 -35.53 36.00
N SER A 177 17.85 -36.66 36.08
CA SER A 177 17.06 -37.16 34.94
C SER A 177 15.84 -36.29 34.66
N GLU A 178 15.14 -35.82 35.69
CA GLU A 178 14.00 -34.92 35.55
C GLU A 178 14.44 -33.56 34.99
N GLN A 179 15.54 -32.99 35.50
CA GLN A 179 16.14 -31.78 34.94
C GLN A 179 16.51 -31.94 33.46
N ALA A 180 17.14 -33.06 33.08
CA ALA A 180 17.47 -33.34 31.69
C ALA A 180 16.22 -33.40 30.80
N SER A 181 15.15 -34.07 31.27
CA SER A 181 13.88 -34.14 30.53
C SER A 181 13.22 -32.77 30.35
N VAL A 182 13.24 -31.93 31.37
CA VAL A 182 12.71 -30.55 31.29
C VAL A 182 13.54 -29.72 30.31
N ILE A 183 14.87 -29.81 30.35
CA ILE A 183 15.75 -29.12 29.42
C ILE A 183 15.45 -29.54 27.97
N ASP A 184 15.31 -30.83 27.70
CA ASP A 184 15.01 -31.34 26.35
C ASP A 184 13.65 -30.85 25.83
N SER A 185 12.63 -30.81 26.70
CA SER A 185 11.31 -30.26 26.37
C SER A 185 11.37 -28.77 26.04
N LEU A 186 12.11 -27.99 26.84
CA LEU A 186 12.30 -26.56 26.61
C LEU A 186 13.09 -26.30 25.33
N LEU A 187 14.19 -27.02 25.09
CA LEU A 187 14.97 -26.89 23.86
C LEU A 187 14.14 -27.22 22.61
N THR A 188 13.29 -28.25 22.68
CA THR A 188 12.38 -28.59 21.59
C THR A 188 11.38 -27.46 21.32
N THR A 189 10.84 -26.87 22.39
CA THR A 189 9.91 -25.74 22.31
C THR A 189 10.59 -24.50 21.72
N ILE A 190 11.82 -24.18 22.16
CA ILE A 190 12.62 -23.07 21.63
C ILE A 190 12.87 -23.26 20.13
N ARG A 191 13.32 -24.45 19.70
CA ARG A 191 13.56 -24.73 18.28
C ARG A 191 12.30 -24.57 17.43
N ARG A 192 11.14 -25.02 17.95
CA ARG A 192 9.85 -24.83 17.27
C ARG A 192 9.52 -23.34 17.13
N MET A 193 9.65 -22.57 18.21
CA MET A 193 9.40 -21.13 18.19
C MET A 193 10.36 -20.38 17.25
N GLU A 194 11.65 -20.73 17.25
CA GLU A 194 12.65 -20.16 16.32
C GLU A 194 12.28 -20.42 14.86
N SER A 195 11.82 -21.64 14.54
CA SER A 195 11.34 -22.01 13.21
C SER A 195 10.10 -21.20 12.81
N GLU A 196 9.11 -21.10 13.70
CA GLU A 196 7.90 -20.29 13.47
C GLU A 196 8.23 -18.82 13.27
N MET A 197 9.16 -18.27 14.07
CA MET A 197 9.64 -16.90 13.93
C MET A 197 10.40 -16.68 12.62
N ALA A 198 11.19 -17.64 12.17
CA ALA A 198 11.89 -17.58 10.89
C ALA A 198 10.91 -17.62 9.71
N ALA A 199 9.91 -18.50 9.76
CA ALA A 199 8.84 -18.56 8.76
C ALA A 199 8.01 -17.26 8.73
N GLY A 200 7.66 -16.74 9.91
CA GLY A 200 6.96 -15.46 10.06
C GLY A 200 7.73 -14.29 9.44
N ARG A 201 9.05 -14.21 9.69
CA ARG A 201 9.92 -13.20 9.05
C ARG A 201 9.89 -13.29 7.52
N LYS A 202 10.06 -14.49 6.96
CA LYS A 202 9.99 -14.70 5.50
C LYS A 202 8.64 -14.27 4.91
N ASN A 203 7.53 -14.59 5.59
CA ASN A 203 6.20 -14.17 5.14
C ASN A 203 6.03 -12.65 5.18
N MET A 204 6.53 -11.99 6.23
CA MET A 204 6.49 -10.53 6.33
C MET A 204 7.31 -9.86 5.23
N ASP A 205 8.51 -10.36 4.93
CA ASP A 205 9.36 -9.81 3.87
C ASP A 205 8.73 -10.03 2.48
N ARG A 206 8.07 -11.18 2.26
CA ARG A 206 7.28 -11.43 1.05
C ARG A 206 6.14 -10.41 0.90
N MET A 207 5.33 -10.22 1.94
CA MET A 207 4.22 -9.27 1.90
C MET A 207 4.68 -7.83 1.70
N ARG A 208 5.81 -7.42 2.30
CA ARG A 208 6.41 -6.11 2.06
C ARG A 208 6.79 -5.91 0.60
N LYS A 209 7.37 -6.93 -0.03
CA LYS A 209 7.72 -6.88 -1.46
C LYS A 209 6.46 -6.80 -2.33
N GLU A 210 5.48 -7.66 -2.09
CA GLU A 210 4.20 -7.65 -2.82
C GLU A 210 3.48 -6.30 -2.69
N LYS A 211 3.51 -5.69 -1.50
CA LYS A 211 2.96 -4.35 -1.27
C LYS A 211 3.66 -3.30 -2.13
N ILE A 212 4.99 -3.28 -2.15
CA ILE A 212 5.76 -2.33 -2.97
C ILE A 212 5.44 -2.54 -4.46
N ASP A 213 5.39 -3.79 -4.92
CA ASP A 213 5.08 -4.11 -6.32
C ASP A 213 3.67 -3.63 -6.71
N GLN A 214 2.68 -3.78 -5.81
CA GLN A 214 1.32 -3.27 -6.01
C GLN A 214 1.25 -1.74 -6.00
N GLU A 215 1.96 -1.07 -5.09
CA GLU A 215 2.05 0.39 -5.04
C GLU A 215 2.64 0.94 -6.35
N ASN A 216 3.72 0.33 -6.84
CA ASN A 216 4.33 0.70 -8.12
C ASN A 216 3.38 0.50 -9.30
N ALA A 217 2.61 -0.59 -9.33
CA ALA A 217 1.63 -0.85 -10.38
C ALA A 217 0.50 0.20 -10.37
N LEU A 218 0.00 0.55 -9.18
CA LEU A 218 -1.02 1.58 -9.01
C LEU A 218 -0.52 2.96 -9.43
N GLU A 219 0.71 3.34 -9.08
CA GLU A 219 1.32 4.59 -9.53
C GLU A 219 1.40 4.66 -11.05
N HIS A 220 1.80 3.56 -11.71
CA HIS A 220 1.86 3.50 -13.16
C HIS A 220 0.48 3.64 -13.82
N GLU A 221 -0.55 2.98 -13.28
CA GLU A 221 -1.92 3.13 -13.76
C GLU A 221 -2.44 4.56 -13.58
N GLN A 222 -2.15 5.18 -12.44
CA GLN A 222 -2.52 6.58 -12.18
C GLN A 222 -1.84 7.54 -13.16
N GLU A 223 -0.54 7.35 -13.42
CA GLU A 223 0.20 8.15 -14.39
C GLU A 223 -0.36 7.98 -15.80
N LEU A 224 -0.71 6.74 -16.19
CA LEU A 224 -1.30 6.44 -17.50
C LEU A 224 -2.68 7.09 -17.66
N LEU A 225 -3.51 7.06 -16.61
CA LEU A 225 -4.78 7.76 -16.56
C LEU A 225 -4.60 9.28 -16.66
N PHE A 226 -3.68 9.86 -15.88
CA PHE A 226 -3.38 11.29 -15.93
C PHE A 226 -2.95 11.73 -17.32
N ASN A 227 -2.06 10.97 -17.95
CA ASN A 227 -1.58 11.24 -19.31
C ASN A 227 -2.70 11.13 -20.35
N THR A 228 -3.60 10.15 -20.20
CA THR A 228 -4.73 9.96 -21.12
C THR A 228 -5.74 11.09 -20.99
N LEU A 229 -6.13 11.42 -19.76
CA LEU A 229 -7.07 12.51 -19.47
C LEU A 229 -6.49 13.87 -19.85
N GLY A 230 -5.20 14.10 -19.60
CA GLY A 230 -4.51 15.32 -20.00
C GLY A 230 -4.59 15.53 -21.51
N LYS A 231 -4.29 14.49 -22.31
CA LYS A 231 -4.43 14.54 -23.77
C LYS A 231 -5.86 14.85 -24.22
N GLN A 232 -6.85 14.19 -23.62
CA GLN A 232 -8.26 14.44 -23.93
C GLN A 232 -8.67 15.88 -23.60
N MET A 233 -8.22 16.40 -22.45
CA MET A 233 -8.48 17.78 -22.04
C MET A 233 -7.83 18.79 -22.99
N ASP A 234 -6.59 18.54 -23.42
CA ASP A 234 -5.89 19.41 -24.37
C ASP A 234 -6.58 19.42 -25.74
N GLN A 235 -7.05 18.27 -26.21
CA GLN A 235 -7.84 18.15 -27.44
C GLN A 235 -9.13 18.97 -27.34
N LEU A 236 -9.92 18.77 -26.28
CA LEU A 236 -11.16 19.51 -26.05
C LEU A 236 -10.92 21.02 -25.93
N ASN A 237 -9.86 21.43 -25.23
CA ASN A 237 -9.49 22.84 -25.11
C ASN A 237 -9.06 23.45 -26.46
N GLN A 238 -8.42 22.67 -27.34
CA GLN A 238 -8.05 23.12 -28.66
C GLN A 238 -9.29 23.27 -29.56
N GLU A 239 -10.21 22.31 -29.53
CA GLU A 239 -11.48 22.39 -30.25
C GLU A 239 -12.32 23.57 -29.79
N LYS A 240 -12.45 23.77 -28.47
CA LYS A 240 -13.12 24.94 -27.88
C LYS A 240 -12.53 26.24 -28.42
N ARG A 241 -11.19 26.38 -28.42
CA ARG A 241 -10.51 27.58 -28.94
C ARG A 241 -10.76 27.79 -30.43
N LYS A 242 -10.73 26.73 -31.25
CA LYS A 242 -11.04 26.80 -32.69
C LYS A 242 -12.48 27.26 -32.91
N MET A 243 -13.44 26.67 -32.20
CA MET A 243 -14.85 27.05 -32.30
C MET A 243 -15.08 28.51 -31.87
N GLN A 244 -14.49 28.94 -30.75
CA GLN A 244 -14.57 30.33 -30.30
C GLN A 244 -13.98 31.30 -31.33
N ALA A 245 -12.84 30.98 -31.94
CA ALA A 245 -12.24 31.82 -32.99
C ALA A 245 -13.10 31.89 -34.26
N SER A 246 -13.68 30.76 -34.70
CA SER A 246 -14.61 30.72 -35.82
C SER A 246 -15.88 31.53 -35.54
N LEU A 247 -16.42 31.43 -34.33
CA LEU A 247 -17.59 32.19 -33.89
C LEU A 247 -17.29 33.70 -33.85
N GLN A 248 -16.15 34.09 -33.28
CA GLN A 248 -15.70 35.49 -33.26
C GLN A 248 -15.54 36.06 -34.68
N LYS A 249 -15.02 35.25 -35.62
CA LYS A 249 -14.92 35.62 -37.03
C LYS A 249 -16.29 35.78 -37.70
N ALA A 250 -17.26 34.93 -37.36
CA ALA A 250 -18.63 35.05 -37.85
C ALA A 250 -19.32 36.34 -37.35
N TYR A 251 -19.12 36.71 -36.08
CA TYR A 251 -19.59 37.98 -35.51
C TYR A 251 -18.95 39.19 -36.22
N LEU A 252 -17.63 39.19 -36.40
CA LEU A 252 -16.91 40.29 -37.08
C LEU A 252 -17.36 40.49 -38.54
N ASN A 253 -17.72 39.41 -39.22
CA ASN A 253 -18.17 39.45 -40.60
C ASN A 253 -19.68 39.74 -40.75
N GLY A 254 -20.40 39.96 -39.65
CA GLY A 254 -21.82 40.31 -39.65
C GLY A 254 -22.77 39.19 -40.07
N PHE A 255 -22.32 37.93 -40.05
CA PHE A 255 -23.16 36.78 -40.38
C PHE A 255 -24.12 36.39 -39.25
N ILE A 256 -23.83 36.80 -38.02
CA ILE A 256 -24.60 36.47 -36.79
C ILE A 256 -24.57 37.71 -35.89
N GLU A 257 -25.71 38.12 -35.31
CA GLU A 257 -25.74 39.18 -34.29
C GLU A 257 -25.30 38.62 -32.92
N PRO A 258 -24.42 39.31 -32.18
CA PRO A 258 -23.98 38.85 -30.87
C PRO A 258 -25.13 38.88 -29.87
N ASP A 259 -25.42 37.71 -29.30
CA ASP A 259 -26.39 37.55 -28.21
C ASP A 259 -25.80 38.09 -26.90
N ASP A 260 -26.58 38.85 -26.12
CA ASP A 260 -26.10 39.60 -24.93
C ASP A 260 -25.44 38.69 -23.87
N GLU A 261 -25.85 37.42 -23.78
CA GLU A 261 -25.25 36.42 -22.88
C GLU A 261 -23.86 35.92 -23.36
N VAL A 262 -23.64 35.84 -24.68
CA VAL A 262 -22.39 35.33 -25.27
C VAL A 262 -21.29 36.38 -25.22
N VAL A 263 -21.66 37.65 -25.35
CA VAL A 263 -20.74 38.80 -25.18
C VAL A 263 -20.21 38.85 -23.74
N GLY A 264 -21.06 38.59 -22.75
CA GLY A 264 -20.66 38.51 -21.34
C GLY A 264 -19.67 37.36 -21.04
N ALA A 265 -19.84 36.20 -21.69
CA ALA A 265 -18.96 35.05 -21.52
C ALA A 265 -17.59 35.21 -22.21
N LEU A 266 -17.51 36.02 -23.28
CA LEU A 266 -16.25 36.35 -23.98
C LEU A 266 -15.45 37.44 -23.26
N ILE A 267 -16.12 38.39 -22.59
CA ILE A 267 -15.46 39.49 -21.85
C ILE A 267 -14.91 39.02 -20.48
N ASN A 268 -15.53 38.02 -19.85
CA ASN A 268 -15.14 37.52 -18.52
C ASN A 268 -14.01 36.47 -18.51
N GLN A 269 -13.28 36.25 -19.61
CA GLN A 269 -12.15 35.30 -19.70
C GLN A 269 -10.75 35.95 -19.75
N ARG A 270 -10.61 37.17 -19.20
CA ARG A 270 -9.29 37.80 -19.01
C ARG A 270 -8.70 37.51 -17.63
#